data_AF-Q5Q9H4-F1
#
_entry.id   AF-Q5Q9H4-F1
#
_cell.length_a   1.000
_cell.length_b   1.000
_cell.length_c   1.000
_cell.angle_alpha   90.00
_cell.angle_beta   90.00
_cell.angle_gamma   90.00
#
_symmetry.space_group_name_H-M   'P 1'
#
loop_
_entity.id
_entity.type
_entity.pdbx_description
1 polymer ?
#
loop_
_entity_poly.entity_id
_entity_poly.type
_entity_poly.pdbx_seq_one_letter_code
_entity_poly.pdbx_strand_id
1 'polypeptide(L)'
;MDNTKEKDNFKDDLLLRMGLNDNKAGMEGLDKEKINKIIMEATKGSRFYGNELKKEKQVNQRIENMMQQKAQITSQQLRKAQLQVDKFAMELERNRNLNNTIVHVDMDAFYAAVEMRDNPELKDKPIAVGSMSMLATSNYHARRFGVRAAMPGFIAKRLCPQLIIVPPNFDKYRAVSKEVKEILAEYDPNFMAMSLDEAYLNITQHLQERQDWPEDKRRYFIKMGNYLKIGIAPNTMLAKVCSDKNKPNGQYQILPSRSAVMDFIKDLPIRKDIQ
;
A
#
# COMPACT_ATOMS: atom_id res chain seq x y z
N MET A 1 -24.70 5.85 -35.38
CA MET A 1 -24.60 4.74 -34.41
C MET A 1 -23.19 4.78 -33.83
N ASP A 2 -22.92 5.61 -32.81
CA ASP A 2 -21.63 5.53 -32.07
C ASP A 2 -21.68 6.16 -30.66
N ASN A 3 -22.89 6.40 -30.14
CA ASN A 3 -23.09 7.13 -28.88
C ASN A 3 -23.12 6.20 -27.64
N THR A 4 -23.02 4.89 -27.86
CA THR A 4 -23.01 3.85 -26.82
C THR A 4 -21.60 3.53 -26.33
N LYS A 5 -20.59 3.53 -27.23
CA LYS A 5 -19.18 3.27 -26.86
C LYS A 5 -18.56 4.38 -26.00
N GLU A 6 -18.85 5.65 -26.29
CA GLU A 6 -18.39 6.78 -25.46
C GLU A 6 -19.01 6.80 -24.06
N LYS A 7 -20.29 6.41 -23.94
CA LYS A 7 -20.99 6.36 -22.64
C LYS A 7 -20.54 5.22 -21.74
N ASP A 8 -20.10 4.10 -22.32
CA ASP A 8 -19.57 2.98 -21.55
C ASP A 8 -18.13 3.26 -21.06
N ASN A 9 -17.27 3.87 -21.89
CA ASN A 9 -15.95 4.34 -21.46
C ASN A 9 -16.02 5.35 -20.30
N PHE A 10 -16.99 6.28 -20.33
CA PHE A 10 -17.17 7.27 -19.27
C PHE A 10 -17.59 6.67 -17.91
N LYS A 11 -18.30 5.53 -17.92
CA LYS A 11 -18.67 4.81 -16.69
C LYS A 11 -17.48 4.06 -16.13
N ASP A 12 -16.68 3.42 -16.98
CA ASP A 12 -15.50 2.67 -16.58
C ASP A 12 -14.40 3.59 -16.01
N ASP A 13 -14.19 4.77 -16.60
CA ASP A 13 -13.22 5.77 -16.11
C ASP A 13 -13.62 6.36 -14.74
N LEU A 14 -14.90 6.63 -14.51
CA LEU A 14 -15.35 7.16 -13.22
C LEU A 14 -15.25 6.13 -12.09
N LEU A 15 -15.36 4.84 -12.44
CA LEU A 15 -15.12 3.73 -11.52
C LEU A 15 -13.65 3.66 -11.08
N LEU A 16 -12.69 4.19 -11.84
CA LEU A 16 -11.27 4.21 -11.42
C LEU A 16 -10.99 5.13 -10.23
N ARG A 17 -11.74 6.22 -10.07
CA ARG A 17 -11.54 7.18 -8.96
C ARG A 17 -12.39 6.89 -7.74
N MET A 18 -13.65 6.56 -7.97
CA MET A 18 -14.64 6.38 -6.91
C MET A 18 -14.87 4.92 -6.55
N GLY A 19 -14.60 4.01 -7.48
CA GLY A 19 -14.80 2.59 -7.28
C GLY A 19 -13.80 1.97 -6.29
N LEU A 20 -14.03 0.69 -6.07
CA LEU A 20 -13.20 -0.15 -5.24
C LEU A 20 -11.80 -0.29 -5.86
N ASN A 21 -10.81 0.25 -5.15
CA ASN A 21 -9.42 -0.09 -5.27
C ASN A 21 -9.16 -1.24 -4.29
N ASP A 22 -9.08 -2.44 -4.83
CA ASP A 22 -8.85 -3.70 -4.13
C ASP A 22 -7.36 -4.06 -4.01
N ASN A 23 -6.45 -3.16 -4.39
CA ASN A 23 -5.01 -3.38 -4.27
C ASN A 23 -4.50 -3.41 -2.81
N LYS A 24 -5.41 -3.29 -1.84
CA LYS A 24 -5.09 -3.35 -0.42
C LYS A 24 -5.29 -4.79 0.06
N ALA A 25 -4.33 -5.29 0.84
CA ALA A 25 -4.39 -6.66 1.30
C ALA A 25 -5.68 -7.03 2.04
N GLY A 26 -6.17 -8.25 1.80
CA GLY A 26 -7.43 -8.76 2.34
C GLY A 26 -8.67 -8.31 1.56
N MET A 27 -8.47 -7.85 0.33
CA MET A 27 -9.53 -7.42 -0.60
C MET A 27 -9.46 -8.15 -1.94
N GLU A 28 -8.65 -9.20 -2.03
CA GLU A 28 -8.51 -10.04 -3.22
C GLU A 28 -9.79 -10.82 -3.48
N GLY A 29 -10.20 -10.95 -4.75
CA GLY A 29 -11.33 -11.79 -5.16
C GLY A 29 -12.73 -11.21 -4.85
N LEU A 30 -12.82 -9.93 -4.49
CA LEU A 30 -14.11 -9.28 -4.25
C LEU A 30 -14.89 -9.02 -5.54
N ASP A 31 -16.22 -9.12 -5.45
CA ASP A 31 -17.14 -8.72 -6.52
C ASP A 31 -17.16 -7.19 -6.65
N LYS A 32 -16.26 -6.69 -7.50
CA LYS A 32 -16.09 -5.25 -7.74
C LYS A 32 -17.34 -4.63 -8.33
N GLU A 33 -18.04 -5.32 -9.23
CA GLU A 33 -19.22 -4.78 -9.89
C GLU A 33 -20.31 -4.47 -8.88
N LYS A 34 -20.62 -5.44 -8.00
CA LYS A 34 -21.61 -5.26 -6.95
C LYS A 34 -21.22 -4.15 -5.97
N ILE A 35 -19.97 -4.14 -5.51
CA ILE A 35 -19.48 -3.13 -4.55
C ILE A 35 -19.53 -1.73 -5.19
N ASN A 36 -19.07 -1.61 -6.43
CA ASN A 36 -19.07 -0.36 -7.17
C ASN A 36 -20.48 0.17 -7.40
N LYS A 37 -21.44 -0.72 -7.70
CA LYS A 37 -22.84 -0.32 -7.84
C LYS A 37 -23.37 0.37 -6.58
N ILE A 38 -23.09 -0.20 -5.40
CA ILE A 38 -23.51 0.38 -4.11
C ILE A 38 -22.82 1.73 -3.86
N ILE A 39 -21.51 1.83 -4.13
CA ILE A 39 -20.76 3.08 -3.98
C ILE A 39 -21.33 4.17 -4.89
N MET A 40 -21.63 3.82 -6.14
CA MET A 40 -22.16 4.74 -7.13
C MET A 40 -23.57 5.21 -6.75
N GLU A 41 -24.46 4.30 -6.34
CA GLU A 41 -25.80 4.63 -5.84
C GLU A 41 -25.75 5.56 -4.61
N ALA A 42 -24.76 5.39 -3.74
CA ALA A 42 -24.59 6.23 -2.56
C ALA A 42 -24.02 7.63 -2.86
N THR A 43 -23.38 7.81 -4.01
CA THR A 43 -22.60 9.04 -4.28
C THR A 43 -23.16 9.87 -5.44
N LYS A 44 -23.92 9.26 -6.35
CA LYS A 44 -24.50 9.91 -7.53
C LYS A 44 -25.33 11.14 -7.15
N GLY A 45 -25.09 12.25 -7.85
CA GLY A 45 -25.80 13.52 -7.62
C GLY A 45 -25.22 14.40 -6.51
N SER A 46 -24.19 13.95 -5.78
CA SER A 46 -23.50 14.77 -4.79
C SER A 46 -22.55 15.81 -5.43
N ARG A 47 -22.21 16.86 -4.68
CA ARG A 47 -21.15 17.82 -5.08
C ARG A 47 -19.79 17.13 -5.24
N PHE A 48 -19.50 16.15 -4.39
CA PHE A 48 -18.29 15.33 -4.49
C PHE A 48 -18.23 14.57 -5.82
N TYR A 49 -19.32 13.92 -6.21
CA TYR A 49 -19.44 13.23 -7.50
C TYR A 49 -19.19 14.16 -8.69
N GLY A 50 -19.79 15.35 -8.69
CA GLY A 50 -19.55 16.35 -9.74
C GLY A 50 -18.09 16.80 -9.82
N ASN A 51 -17.42 16.92 -8.67
CA ASN A 51 -15.99 17.26 -8.63
C ASN A 51 -15.10 16.11 -9.14
N GLU A 52 -15.40 14.86 -8.80
CA GLU A 52 -14.66 13.70 -9.31
C GLU A 52 -14.82 13.55 -10.82
N LEU A 53 -16.02 13.77 -11.37
CA LEU A 53 -16.25 13.86 -12.82
C LEU A 53 -15.37 14.94 -13.49
N LYS A 54 -15.27 16.13 -12.86
CA LYS A 54 -14.43 17.22 -13.38
C LYS A 54 -12.95 16.83 -13.39
N LYS A 55 -12.46 16.21 -12.32
CA LYS A 55 -11.06 15.76 -12.24
C LYS A 55 -10.76 14.62 -13.21
N GLU A 56 -11.71 13.71 -13.43
CA GLU A 56 -11.59 12.65 -14.43
C GLU A 56 -11.41 13.24 -15.82
N LYS A 57 -12.30 14.17 -16.21
CA LYS A 57 -12.19 14.90 -17.48
C LYS A 57 -10.83 15.60 -17.62
N GLN A 58 -10.30 16.18 -16.55
CA GLN A 58 -8.98 16.80 -16.58
C GLN A 58 -7.84 15.80 -16.80
N VAL A 59 -7.93 14.60 -16.22
CA VAL A 59 -6.93 13.54 -16.45
C VAL A 59 -7.03 13.00 -17.87
N ASN A 60 -8.25 12.76 -18.38
CA ASN A 60 -8.44 12.30 -19.75
C ASN A 60 -7.90 13.32 -20.76
N GLN A 61 -8.14 14.62 -20.53
CA GLN A 61 -7.54 15.67 -21.36
C GLN A 61 -6.00 15.64 -21.33
N ARG A 62 -5.39 15.39 -20.16
CA ARG A 62 -3.93 15.25 -20.05
C ARG A 62 -3.41 14.03 -20.80
N ILE A 63 -4.12 12.90 -20.72
CA ILE A 63 -3.79 11.67 -21.46
C ILE A 63 -3.87 11.93 -22.96
N GLU A 64 -4.94 12.56 -23.44
CA GLU A 64 -5.09 12.94 -24.84
C GLU A 64 -3.94 13.82 -25.32
N ASN A 65 -3.59 14.86 -24.56
CA ASN A 65 -2.48 15.75 -24.90
C ASN A 65 -1.14 14.98 -24.96
N MET A 66 -0.91 14.06 -24.01
CA MET A 66 0.28 13.21 -23.99
C MET A 66 0.31 12.26 -25.20
N MET A 67 -0.84 11.72 -25.61
CA MET A 67 -0.95 10.85 -26.78
C MET A 67 -0.72 11.61 -28.09
N GLN A 68 -1.20 12.85 -28.20
CA GLN A 68 -0.90 13.73 -29.33
C GLN A 68 0.58 14.06 -29.43
N GLN A 69 1.23 14.40 -28.30
CA GLN A 69 2.68 14.62 -28.26
C GLN A 69 3.44 13.35 -28.67
N LYS A 70 3.04 12.18 -28.16
CA LYS A 70 3.63 10.89 -28.52
C LYS A 70 3.55 10.63 -30.03
N ALA A 71 2.43 10.96 -30.66
CA ALA A 71 2.21 10.75 -32.10
C ALA A 71 3.15 11.60 -32.99
N GLN A 72 3.67 12.72 -32.47
CA GLN A 72 4.60 13.59 -33.19
C GLN A 72 6.07 13.18 -33.03
N ILE A 73 6.38 12.18 -32.19
CA ILE A 73 7.74 11.72 -31.95
C ILE A 73 8.23 10.93 -33.17
N THR A 74 9.34 11.38 -33.76
CA THR A 74 10.00 10.70 -34.88
C THR A 74 10.90 9.56 -34.41
N SER A 75 11.13 8.57 -35.27
CA SER A 75 12.07 7.47 -34.98
C SER A 75 13.50 7.95 -34.72
N GLN A 76 13.92 9.10 -35.30
CA GLN A 76 15.23 9.68 -35.03
C GLN A 76 15.31 10.28 -33.61
N GLN A 77 14.28 11.00 -33.17
CA GLN A 77 14.19 11.50 -31.80
C GLN A 77 14.15 10.36 -30.78
N LEU A 78 13.38 9.30 -31.07
CA LEU A 78 13.30 8.13 -30.21
C LEU A 78 14.64 7.43 -30.07
N ARG A 79 15.38 7.22 -31.18
CA ARG A 79 16.74 6.65 -31.15
C ARG A 79 17.70 7.51 -30.34
N LYS A 80 17.66 8.84 -30.50
CA LYS A 80 18.48 9.76 -29.72
C LYS A 80 18.17 9.66 -28.22
N ALA A 81 16.89 9.63 -27.85
CA ALA A 81 16.44 9.48 -26.47
C ALA A 81 16.87 8.11 -25.89
N GLN A 82 16.72 7.02 -26.66
CA GLN A 82 17.15 5.69 -26.26
C GLN A 82 18.63 5.66 -25.87
N LEU A 83 19.52 6.22 -26.71
CA LEU A 83 20.95 6.28 -26.41
C LEU A 83 21.26 7.07 -25.13
N GLN A 84 20.53 8.16 -24.88
CA GLN A 84 20.70 8.97 -23.67
C GLN A 84 20.23 8.21 -22.43
N VAL A 85 19.06 7.55 -22.51
CA VAL A 85 18.49 6.75 -21.42
C VAL A 85 19.37 5.54 -21.13
N ASP A 86 19.85 4.83 -22.14
CA ASP A 86 20.72 3.66 -21.96
C ASP A 86 22.04 4.04 -21.29
N LYS A 87 22.64 5.17 -21.68
CA LYS A 87 23.86 5.68 -21.03
C LYS A 87 23.61 5.95 -19.53
N PHE A 88 22.48 6.55 -19.20
CA PHE A 88 22.10 6.82 -17.81
C PHE A 88 21.78 5.53 -17.05
N ALA A 89 21.06 4.59 -17.66
CA ALA A 89 20.74 3.29 -17.08
C ALA A 89 22.01 2.46 -16.80
N MET A 90 23.01 2.51 -17.68
CA MET A 90 24.32 1.87 -17.46
C MET A 90 25.04 2.45 -16.24
N GLU A 91 24.96 3.77 -16.03
CA GLU A 91 25.54 4.41 -14.83
C GLU A 91 24.81 3.97 -13.55
N LEU A 92 23.48 3.92 -13.56
CA LEU A 92 22.68 3.41 -12.45
C LEU A 92 22.99 1.94 -12.14
N GLU A 93 23.12 1.10 -13.18
CA GLU A 93 23.43 -0.31 -13.01
C GLU A 93 24.84 -0.52 -12.43
N ARG A 94 25.82 0.26 -12.89
CA ARG A 94 27.20 0.23 -12.36
C ARG A 94 27.26 0.63 -10.89
N ASN A 95 26.41 1.56 -10.47
CA ASN A 95 26.36 2.07 -9.10
C ASN A 95 25.34 1.32 -8.21
N ARG A 96 24.79 0.19 -8.68
CA ARG A 96 23.85 -0.63 -7.91
C ARG A 96 24.53 -1.14 -6.63
N ASN A 97 23.95 -0.80 -5.48
CA ASN A 97 24.38 -1.30 -4.18
C ASN A 97 23.43 -2.40 -3.68
N LEU A 98 23.96 -3.59 -3.42
CA LEU A 98 23.22 -4.73 -2.86
C LEU A 98 23.73 -5.15 -1.46
N ASN A 99 24.65 -4.38 -0.87
CA ASN A 99 25.33 -4.75 0.36
C ASN A 99 24.52 -4.40 1.62
N ASN A 100 23.47 -3.59 1.48
CA ASN A 100 22.60 -3.26 2.59
C ASN A 100 21.46 -4.28 2.73
N THR A 101 21.09 -4.59 3.97
CA THR A 101 19.84 -5.28 4.29
C THR A 101 18.86 -4.27 4.86
N ILE A 102 17.94 -3.82 4.02
CA ILE A 102 16.89 -2.88 4.41
C ILE A 102 15.64 -3.66 4.80
N VAL A 103 15.07 -3.28 5.93
CA VAL A 103 13.81 -3.84 6.45
C VAL A 103 12.76 -2.75 6.45
N HIS A 104 11.59 -3.05 5.91
CA HIS A 104 10.38 -2.25 6.09
C HIS A 104 9.43 -2.98 7.04
N VAL A 105 8.99 -2.28 8.09
CA VAL A 105 8.01 -2.76 9.06
C VAL A 105 6.70 -2.00 8.87
N ASP A 106 5.58 -2.72 8.79
CA ASP A 106 4.22 -2.19 8.65
C ASP A 106 3.27 -2.97 9.58
N MET A 107 2.45 -2.26 10.38
CA MET A 107 1.50 -2.90 11.30
C MET A 107 0.13 -3.20 10.66
N ASP A 108 -0.32 -4.46 10.76
CA ASP A 108 -1.59 -4.94 10.23
C ASP A 108 -2.81 -4.18 10.76
N ALA A 109 -3.44 -3.39 9.89
CA ALA A 109 -4.69 -2.71 10.20
C ALA A 109 -4.61 -1.92 11.53
N PHE A 110 -3.46 -1.27 11.76
CA PHE A 110 -2.98 -0.79 13.05
C PHE A 110 -4.05 -0.29 14.03
N TYR A 111 -4.77 0.79 13.69
CA TYR A 111 -5.77 1.35 14.61
C TYR A 111 -6.89 0.36 14.94
N ALA A 112 -7.39 -0.40 13.96
CA ALA A 112 -8.42 -1.41 14.22
C ALA A 112 -7.88 -2.58 15.06
N ALA A 113 -6.63 -2.98 14.86
CA ALA A 113 -5.99 -4.01 15.68
C ALA A 113 -5.83 -3.57 17.14
N VAL A 114 -5.48 -2.30 17.39
CA VAL A 114 -5.43 -1.74 18.76
C VAL A 114 -6.81 -1.76 19.41
N GLU A 115 -7.87 -1.33 18.71
CA GLU A 115 -9.23 -1.38 19.26
C GLU A 115 -9.72 -2.82 19.53
N MET A 116 -9.37 -3.78 18.66
CA MET A 116 -9.71 -5.20 18.85
C MET A 116 -8.96 -5.84 20.03
N ARG A 117 -7.73 -5.40 20.30
CA ARG A 117 -6.94 -5.85 21.45
C ARG A 117 -7.56 -5.35 22.75
N ASP A 118 -7.91 -4.07 22.80
CA ASP A 118 -8.44 -3.41 24.00
C ASP A 118 -9.92 -3.79 24.27
N ASN A 119 -10.66 -4.18 23.23
CA ASN A 119 -12.04 -4.68 23.35
C ASN A 119 -12.21 -6.02 22.60
N PRO A 120 -12.07 -7.16 23.31
CA PRO A 120 -12.17 -8.49 22.71
C PRO A 120 -13.51 -8.79 22.01
N GLU A 121 -14.60 -8.11 22.36
CA GLU A 121 -15.90 -8.30 21.69
C GLU A 121 -15.91 -7.87 20.22
N LEU A 122 -14.89 -7.12 19.79
CA LEU A 122 -14.71 -6.65 18.41
C LEU A 122 -13.93 -7.62 17.54
N LYS A 123 -13.27 -8.63 18.13
CA LYS A 123 -12.27 -9.47 17.45
C LYS A 123 -12.82 -10.19 16.23
N ASP A 124 -14.04 -10.72 16.32
CA ASP A 124 -14.68 -11.52 15.26
C ASP A 124 -15.72 -10.74 14.46
N LYS A 125 -15.75 -9.40 14.61
CA LYS A 125 -16.74 -8.52 13.97
C LYS A 125 -16.09 -7.66 12.88
N PRO A 126 -16.80 -7.29 11.82
CA PRO A 126 -16.31 -6.28 10.88
C PRO A 126 -16.27 -4.92 11.59
N ILE A 127 -15.07 -4.35 11.72
CA ILE A 127 -14.89 -3.02 12.32
C ILE A 127 -14.09 -2.09 11.42
N ALA A 128 -14.32 -0.79 11.62
CA ALA A 128 -13.53 0.28 11.07
C ALA A 128 -13.28 1.38 12.11
N VAL A 129 -12.14 2.06 12.01
CA VAL A 129 -11.82 3.21 12.87
C VAL A 129 -12.05 4.49 12.07
N GLY A 130 -12.78 5.45 12.66
CA GLY A 130 -13.09 6.74 12.04
C GLY A 130 -14.46 7.25 12.44
N SER A 131 -15.19 7.80 11.48
CA SER A 131 -16.55 8.32 11.66
C SER A 131 -17.44 8.02 10.47
N MET A 132 -18.72 8.42 10.55
CA MET A 132 -19.63 8.36 9.40
C MET A 132 -19.13 9.18 8.20
N SER A 133 -18.32 10.21 8.44
CA SER A 133 -17.77 11.06 7.37
C SER A 133 -16.56 10.43 6.69
N MET A 134 -15.66 9.78 7.44
CA MET A 134 -14.44 9.21 6.89
C MET A 134 -13.86 8.10 7.77
N LEU A 135 -13.41 7.02 7.15
CA LEU A 135 -12.71 5.92 7.81
C LEU A 135 -11.20 6.06 7.65
N ALA A 136 -10.47 5.94 8.75
CA ALA A 136 -9.00 5.90 8.78
C ALA A 136 -8.48 4.51 8.38
N THR A 137 -9.09 3.43 8.89
CA THR A 137 -8.73 2.05 8.52
C THR A 137 -9.89 1.09 8.81
N SER A 138 -9.75 -0.16 8.38
CA SER A 138 -10.68 -1.26 8.62
C SER A 138 -9.93 -2.56 8.89
N ASN A 139 -10.53 -3.43 9.71
CA ASN A 139 -9.99 -4.76 9.95
C ASN A 139 -10.24 -5.69 8.74
N TYR A 140 -9.58 -6.84 8.72
CA TYR A 140 -9.70 -7.79 7.61
C TYR A 140 -11.11 -8.35 7.43
N HIS A 141 -11.89 -8.50 8.51
CA HIS A 141 -13.30 -8.91 8.42
C HIS A 141 -14.13 -7.89 7.62
N ALA A 142 -13.95 -6.60 7.87
CA ALA A 142 -14.64 -5.53 7.14
C ALA A 142 -14.14 -5.39 5.69
N ARG A 143 -12.84 -5.61 5.44
CA ARG A 143 -12.26 -5.56 4.08
C ARG A 143 -12.89 -6.54 3.11
N ARG A 144 -13.36 -7.71 3.59
CA ARG A 144 -14.12 -8.69 2.81
C ARG A 144 -15.45 -8.15 2.23
N PHE A 145 -15.94 -7.03 2.74
CA PHE A 145 -17.13 -6.34 2.22
C PHE A 145 -16.78 -5.15 1.31
N GLY A 146 -15.49 -4.92 1.03
CA GLY A 146 -15.01 -3.74 0.30
C GLY A 146 -14.75 -2.52 1.18
N VAL A 147 -14.96 -2.60 2.50
CA VAL A 147 -14.74 -1.48 3.43
C VAL A 147 -13.25 -1.23 3.62
N ARG A 148 -12.78 -0.01 3.37
CA ARG A 148 -11.36 0.37 3.42
C ARG A 148 -11.12 1.78 3.95
N ALA A 149 -9.86 2.08 4.22
CA ALA A 149 -9.39 3.43 4.52
C ALA A 149 -9.76 4.43 3.40
N ALA A 150 -9.97 5.69 3.78
CA ALA A 150 -10.40 6.78 2.91
C ALA A 150 -11.80 6.60 2.29
N MET A 151 -12.59 5.63 2.77
CA MET A 151 -14.00 5.49 2.43
C MET A 151 -14.87 6.24 3.45
N PRO A 152 -15.91 6.97 3.02
CA PRO A 152 -16.89 7.53 3.95
C PRO A 152 -17.62 6.43 4.74
N GLY A 153 -17.77 6.61 6.04
CA GLY A 153 -18.41 5.62 6.92
C GLY A 153 -19.86 5.30 6.54
N PHE A 154 -20.61 6.28 6.03
CA PHE A 154 -21.98 6.05 5.54
C PHE A 154 -22.03 5.13 4.31
N ILE A 155 -21.02 5.17 3.44
CA ILE A 155 -20.91 4.25 2.29
C ILE A 155 -20.51 2.86 2.80
N ALA A 156 -19.54 2.80 3.71
CA ALA A 156 -19.09 1.55 4.31
C ALA A 156 -20.24 0.80 5.01
N LYS A 157 -21.14 1.52 5.71
CA LYS A 157 -22.36 0.97 6.31
C LYS A 157 -23.37 0.42 5.30
N ARG A 158 -23.40 0.94 4.07
CA ARG A 158 -24.23 0.34 3.00
C ARG A 158 -23.62 -0.94 2.46
N LEU A 159 -22.28 -1.02 2.41
CA LEU A 159 -21.57 -2.25 2.02
C LEU A 159 -21.66 -3.33 3.11
N CYS A 160 -21.62 -2.94 4.37
CA CYS A 160 -21.65 -3.82 5.54
C CYS A 160 -22.55 -3.20 6.63
N PRO A 161 -23.86 -3.50 6.65
CA PRO A 161 -24.80 -2.94 7.62
C PRO A 161 -24.40 -3.19 9.09
N GLN A 162 -23.82 -4.37 9.35
CA GLN A 162 -23.33 -4.81 10.65
C GLN A 162 -21.95 -4.23 11.04
N LEU A 163 -21.32 -3.39 10.21
CA LEU A 163 -20.03 -2.77 10.47
C LEU A 163 -20.05 -1.96 11.77
N ILE A 164 -19.08 -2.15 12.66
CA ILE A 164 -18.92 -1.29 13.85
C ILE A 164 -17.90 -0.19 13.51
N ILE A 165 -18.29 1.08 13.65
CA ILE A 165 -17.38 2.21 13.45
C ILE A 165 -16.96 2.70 14.84
N VAL A 166 -15.67 2.57 15.14
CA VAL A 166 -15.06 2.97 16.41
C VAL A 166 -14.41 4.35 16.22
N PRO A 167 -14.67 5.34 17.10
CA PRO A 167 -13.96 6.63 17.06
C PRO A 167 -12.45 6.46 17.28
N PRO A 168 -11.59 7.24 16.61
CA PRO A 168 -10.15 7.10 16.76
C PRO A 168 -9.66 7.56 18.15
N ASN A 169 -8.71 6.84 18.72
CA ASN A 169 -7.98 7.21 19.93
C ASN A 169 -6.47 7.36 19.65
N PHE A 170 -6.06 8.56 19.22
CA PHE A 170 -4.69 8.81 18.78
C PHE A 170 -3.64 8.72 19.90
N ASP A 171 -4.00 8.96 21.16
CA ASP A 171 -3.07 8.82 22.28
C ASP A 171 -2.69 7.35 22.48
N LYS A 172 -3.67 6.45 22.42
CA LYS A 172 -3.41 5.00 22.43
C LYS A 172 -2.52 4.58 21.27
N TYR A 173 -2.81 5.04 20.05
CA TYR A 173 -2.03 4.68 18.87
C TYR A 173 -0.58 5.18 18.96
N ARG A 174 -0.36 6.39 19.50
CA ARG A 174 0.98 6.92 19.78
C ARG A 174 1.71 6.09 20.83
N ALA A 175 1.05 5.66 21.89
CA ALA A 175 1.65 4.82 22.92
C ALA A 175 2.13 3.48 22.34
N VAL A 176 1.27 2.77 21.60
CA VAL A 176 1.66 1.50 20.95
C VAL A 176 2.76 1.70 19.91
N SER A 177 2.70 2.78 19.11
CA SER A 177 3.77 3.14 18.17
C SER A 177 5.11 3.33 18.88
N LYS A 178 5.11 3.95 20.06
CA LYS A 178 6.32 4.16 20.86
C LYS A 178 6.91 2.84 21.34
N GLU A 179 6.10 1.94 21.89
CA GLU A 179 6.53 0.59 22.31
C GLU A 179 7.18 -0.18 21.15
N VAL A 180 6.58 -0.10 19.95
CA VAL A 180 7.11 -0.73 18.74
C VAL A 180 8.46 -0.13 18.38
N LYS A 181 8.55 1.20 18.36
CA LYS A 181 9.76 1.95 17.99
C LYS A 181 10.93 1.72 18.95
N GLU A 182 10.66 1.51 20.24
CA GLU A 182 11.69 1.17 21.23
C GLU A 182 12.40 -0.14 20.86
N ILE A 183 11.64 -1.15 20.42
CA ILE A 183 12.20 -2.43 19.95
C ILE A 183 12.94 -2.24 18.62
N LEU A 184 12.39 -1.44 17.69
CA LEU A 184 13.07 -1.19 16.40
C LEU A 184 14.44 -0.53 16.58
N ALA A 185 14.59 0.33 17.58
CA ALA A 185 15.85 0.99 17.91
C ALA A 185 16.97 0.01 18.34
N GLU A 186 16.63 -1.19 18.81
CA GLU A 186 17.60 -2.25 19.13
C GLU A 186 18.26 -2.84 17.86
N TYR A 187 17.59 -2.76 16.71
CA TYR A 187 18.06 -3.29 15.43
C TYR A 187 18.73 -2.23 14.56
N ASP A 188 18.25 -0.99 14.65
CA ASP A 188 18.83 0.16 13.98
C ASP A 188 18.51 1.43 14.81
N PRO A 189 19.48 2.02 15.52
CA PRO A 189 19.23 3.23 16.31
C PRO A 189 18.91 4.46 15.44
N ASN A 190 19.21 4.41 14.14
CA ASN A 190 18.96 5.46 13.17
C ASN A 190 17.76 5.14 12.24
N PHE A 191 16.89 4.21 12.66
CA PHE A 191 15.73 3.83 11.86
C PHE A 191 14.87 5.04 11.49
N MET A 192 14.22 4.97 10.32
CA MET A 192 13.38 6.04 9.80
C MET A 192 11.90 5.68 10.00
N ALA A 193 11.25 6.33 10.97
CA ALA A 193 9.81 6.23 11.16
C ALA A 193 9.06 7.09 10.13
N MET A 194 8.19 6.48 9.32
CA MET A 194 7.37 7.19 8.32
C MET A 194 6.03 7.63 8.88
N SER A 195 5.42 6.78 9.72
CA SER A 195 4.12 7.02 10.35
C SER A 195 4.12 6.48 11.79
N LEU A 196 2.92 6.28 12.36
CA LEU A 196 2.79 5.55 13.62
C LEU A 196 3.01 4.04 13.44
N ASP A 197 2.71 3.52 12.26
CA ASP A 197 2.73 2.08 11.92
C ASP A 197 3.78 1.63 10.92
N GLU A 198 4.53 2.55 10.32
CA GLU A 198 5.53 2.23 9.31
C GLU A 198 6.93 2.77 9.66
N ALA A 199 7.95 1.94 9.42
CA ALA A 199 9.35 2.30 9.61
C ALA A 199 10.29 1.53 8.67
N TYR A 200 11.41 2.16 8.32
CA TYR A 200 12.55 1.52 7.65
C TYR A 200 13.73 1.37 8.60
N LEU A 201 14.41 0.24 8.52
CA LEU A 201 15.64 -0.05 9.26
C LEU A 201 16.73 -0.48 8.28
N ASN A 202 17.96 -0.06 8.52
CA ASN A 202 19.15 -0.65 7.92
C ASN A 202 19.83 -1.59 8.92
N ILE A 203 19.46 -2.87 8.89
CA ILE A 203 19.97 -3.86 9.85
C ILE A 203 21.32 -4.46 9.45
N THR A 204 22.01 -3.87 8.47
CA THR A 204 23.29 -4.41 7.94
C THR A 204 24.34 -4.56 9.03
N GLN A 205 24.55 -3.51 9.82
CA GLN A 205 25.51 -3.53 10.93
C GLN A 205 25.09 -4.53 12.01
N HIS A 206 23.80 -4.51 12.40
CA HIS A 206 23.26 -5.44 13.39
C HIS A 206 23.47 -6.91 12.96
N LEU A 207 23.28 -7.24 11.68
CA LEU A 207 23.51 -8.59 11.15
C LEU A 207 24.98 -9.01 11.20
N GLN A 208 25.92 -8.08 11.02
CA GLN A 208 27.36 -8.35 11.13
C GLN A 208 27.74 -8.65 12.59
N GLU A 209 27.36 -7.77 13.51
CA GLU A 209 27.64 -7.93 14.94
C GLU A 209 27.03 -9.23 15.50
N ARG A 210 25.84 -9.61 15.01
CA ARG A 210 25.13 -10.80 15.43
C ARG A 210 25.82 -12.11 15.04
N GLN A 211 26.76 -12.11 14.09
CA GLN A 211 27.53 -13.32 13.75
C GLN A 211 28.38 -13.80 14.92
N ASP A 212 28.90 -12.86 15.72
CA ASP A 212 29.75 -13.14 16.88
C ASP A 212 28.95 -13.47 18.15
N TRP A 213 27.62 -13.43 18.10
CA TRP A 213 26.78 -13.68 19.26
C TRP A 213 26.69 -15.18 19.61
N PRO A 214 26.47 -15.51 20.89
CA PRO A 214 26.08 -16.86 21.31
C PRO A 214 24.86 -17.38 20.51
N GLU A 215 24.82 -18.68 20.21
CA GLU A 215 23.79 -19.28 19.34
C GLU A 215 22.36 -19.08 19.89
N ASP A 216 22.20 -19.13 21.21
CA ASP A 216 20.97 -18.87 21.94
C ASP A 216 20.46 -17.43 21.74
N LYS A 217 21.36 -16.45 21.61
CA LYS A 217 21.03 -15.05 21.32
C LYS A 217 20.82 -14.79 19.83
N ARG A 218 21.44 -15.58 18.95
CA ARG A 218 21.22 -15.49 17.49
C ARG A 218 19.80 -15.87 17.06
N ARG A 219 19.06 -16.64 17.86
CA ARG A 219 17.67 -17.05 17.57
C ARG A 219 16.60 -16.03 17.98
N TYR A 220 16.97 -14.89 18.57
CA TYR A 220 15.99 -13.91 19.06
C TYR A 220 15.19 -13.30 17.89
N PHE A 221 14.05 -13.90 17.59
CA PHE A 221 13.02 -13.35 16.73
C PHE A 221 12.37 -12.17 17.46
N ILE A 222 12.07 -11.10 16.73
CA ILE A 222 11.26 -10.00 17.25
C ILE A 222 9.96 -10.62 17.78
N LYS A 223 9.82 -10.66 19.11
CA LYS A 223 8.66 -11.21 19.81
C LYS A 223 7.47 -10.25 19.78
N MET A 224 7.40 -9.41 18.76
CA MET A 224 6.25 -8.57 18.50
C MET A 224 5.29 -9.45 17.74
N GLY A 225 4.23 -9.86 18.44
CA GLY A 225 3.28 -10.88 18.03
C GLY A 225 2.77 -10.71 16.60
N ASN A 226 1.98 -11.69 16.15
CA ASN A 226 1.43 -11.89 14.80
C ASN A 226 0.66 -10.69 14.20
N TYR A 227 1.26 -9.51 14.09
CA TYR A 227 0.65 -8.23 13.71
C TYR A 227 1.62 -7.34 12.91
N LEU A 228 2.90 -7.71 12.82
CA LEU A 228 3.90 -6.99 12.02
C LEU A 228 4.08 -7.67 10.67
N LYS A 229 4.32 -6.85 9.65
CA LYS A 229 4.80 -7.29 8.35
C LYS A 229 6.15 -6.74 8.07
N ILE A 230 6.95 -7.60 7.46
CA ILE A 230 8.36 -7.37 7.31
C ILE A 230 8.73 -7.61 5.86
N GLY A 231 9.12 -6.55 5.18
CA GLY A 231 9.73 -6.65 3.86
C GLY A 231 11.23 -6.49 3.97
N ILE A 232 11.99 -7.44 3.44
CA ILE A 232 13.46 -7.43 3.51
C ILE A 232 14.01 -7.36 2.10
N ALA A 233 14.78 -6.33 1.79
CA ALA A 233 15.35 -6.17 0.46
C ALA A 233 16.63 -5.31 0.47
N PRO A 234 17.35 -5.23 -0.67
CA PRO A 234 18.59 -4.45 -0.74
C PRO A 234 18.41 -2.92 -0.70
N ASN A 235 17.19 -2.42 -0.85
CA ASN A 235 16.86 -1.00 -0.81
C ASN A 235 15.44 -0.78 -0.27
N THR A 236 15.12 0.47 0.07
CA THR A 236 13.85 0.90 0.67
C THR A 236 12.65 0.62 -0.23
N MET A 237 12.73 0.93 -1.53
CA MET A 237 11.63 0.71 -2.48
C MET A 237 11.20 -0.76 -2.49
N LEU A 238 12.15 -1.67 -2.67
CA LEU A 238 11.86 -3.10 -2.70
C LEU A 238 11.39 -3.62 -1.33
N ALA A 239 11.96 -3.13 -0.24
CA ALA A 239 11.56 -3.55 1.11
C ALA A 239 10.09 -3.19 1.38
N LYS A 240 9.63 -2.00 0.96
CA LYS A 240 8.22 -1.60 1.06
C LYS A 240 7.30 -2.57 0.33
N VAL A 241 7.58 -2.83 -0.94
CA VAL A 241 6.79 -3.76 -1.77
C VAL A 241 6.77 -5.17 -1.16
N CYS A 242 7.90 -5.63 -0.60
CA CYS A 242 7.98 -6.93 0.05
C CYS A 242 7.06 -7.04 1.26
N SER A 243 6.96 -5.99 2.09
CA SER A 243 6.08 -5.99 3.27
C SER A 243 4.58 -6.10 2.90
N ASP A 244 4.24 -5.70 1.67
CA ASP A 244 2.89 -5.80 1.11
C ASP A 244 2.60 -7.15 0.42
N LYS A 245 3.61 -8.03 0.24
CA LYS A 245 3.44 -9.28 -0.53
C LYS A 245 2.77 -10.39 0.26
N ASN A 246 3.18 -10.62 1.51
CA ASN A 246 2.68 -11.70 2.37
C ASN A 246 1.71 -11.18 3.44
N LYS A 247 0.86 -10.21 3.08
CA LYS A 247 -0.20 -9.70 3.95
C LYS A 247 -1.34 -10.75 4.04
N PRO A 248 -1.98 -11.00 5.22
CA PRO A 248 -1.67 -10.54 6.58
C PRO A 248 -0.58 -11.37 7.30
N ASN A 249 0.09 -10.76 8.30
CA ASN A 249 1.00 -11.41 9.25
C ASN A 249 2.13 -12.24 8.62
N GLY A 250 2.84 -11.67 7.65
CA GLY A 250 3.91 -12.37 6.94
C GLY A 250 5.12 -11.49 6.67
N GLN A 251 6.20 -12.17 6.31
CA GLN A 251 7.44 -11.54 5.86
C GLN A 251 7.81 -12.03 4.46
N TYR A 252 8.49 -11.20 3.68
CA TYR A 252 9.03 -11.58 2.38
C TYR A 252 10.42 -10.98 2.21
N GLN A 253 11.36 -11.78 1.70
CA GLN A 253 12.73 -11.36 1.44
C GLN A 253 13.09 -11.49 -0.03
N ILE A 254 13.71 -10.45 -0.59
CA ILE A 254 14.47 -10.53 -1.82
C ILE A 254 15.94 -10.72 -1.45
N LEU A 255 16.56 -11.79 -1.93
CA LEU A 255 17.98 -12.03 -1.72
C LEU A 255 18.82 -10.91 -2.35
N PRO A 256 19.98 -10.55 -1.77
CA PRO A 256 20.83 -9.45 -2.25
C PRO A 256 21.62 -9.83 -3.51
N SER A 257 20.94 -10.31 -4.55
CA SER A 257 21.50 -10.61 -5.86
C SER A 257 20.72 -9.91 -6.94
N ARG A 258 21.42 -9.53 -8.02
CA ARG A 258 20.79 -8.87 -9.17
C ARG A 258 19.71 -9.75 -9.80
N SER A 259 19.95 -11.06 -9.93
CA SER A 259 18.97 -11.98 -10.49
C SER A 259 17.68 -12.00 -9.68
N ALA A 260 17.76 -12.18 -8.36
CA ALA A 260 16.58 -12.20 -7.50
C ALA A 260 15.79 -10.89 -7.56
N VAL A 261 16.47 -9.74 -7.64
CA VAL A 261 15.82 -8.43 -7.82
C VAL A 261 15.09 -8.36 -9.16
N MET A 262 15.74 -8.78 -10.26
CA MET A 262 15.13 -8.72 -11.59
C MET A 262 13.95 -9.70 -11.72
N ASP A 263 14.08 -10.91 -11.19
CA ASP A 263 13.01 -11.91 -11.16
C ASP A 263 11.79 -11.41 -10.37
N PHE A 264 12.02 -10.64 -9.30
CA PHE A 264 10.96 -10.02 -8.53
C PHE A 264 10.27 -8.87 -9.28
N ILE A 265 11.04 -7.96 -9.91
CA ILE A 265 10.51 -6.74 -10.55
C ILE A 265 9.79 -7.07 -11.87
N LYS A 266 10.23 -8.11 -12.59
CA LYS A 266 9.78 -8.44 -13.96
C LYS A 266 8.26 -8.40 -14.15
N ASP A 267 7.52 -8.97 -13.21
CA ASP A 267 6.05 -9.09 -13.27
C ASP A 267 5.35 -8.25 -12.19
N LEU A 268 6.07 -7.31 -11.57
CA LEU A 268 5.53 -6.46 -10.52
C LEU A 268 4.61 -5.38 -11.12
N PRO A 269 3.33 -5.29 -10.71
CA PRO A 269 2.47 -4.22 -11.19
C PRO A 269 2.97 -2.85 -10.70
N ILE A 270 3.15 -1.90 -11.61
CA ILE A 270 3.66 -0.53 -11.32
C ILE A 270 2.90 0.15 -10.16
N ARG A 271 1.61 -0.15 -10.01
CA ARG A 271 0.77 0.42 -8.94
C ARG A 271 1.18 -0.02 -7.52
N LYS A 272 1.97 -1.09 -7.37
CA LYS A 272 2.55 -1.53 -6.10
C LYS A 272 3.80 -0.73 -5.68
N ASP A 273 4.46 -0.06 -6.62
CA ASP A 273 5.67 0.74 -6.35
C ASP A 273 5.36 2.16 -5.87
N ILE A 274 4.12 2.64 -6.04
CA ILE A 274 3.72 4.05 -5.82
C ILE A 274 2.95 4.24 -4.49
N GLN A 275 3.03 3.29 -3.55
CA GLN A 275 2.33 3.37 -2.24
C GLN A 275 3.26 3.53 -1.05
#